data_AF-A0A7W0Q1A4-F1
#
_entry.id   AF-A0A7W0Q1A4-F1
#
_cell.length_a   1.000
_cell.length_b   1.000
_cell.length_c   1.000
_cell.angle_alpha   90.00
_cell.angle_beta   90.00
_cell.angle_gamma   90.00
#
_symmetry.space_group_name_H-M   'P 1'
#
loop_
_entity.id
_entity.type
_entity.pdbx_description
1 polymer ?
#
loop_
_entity_poly.entity_id
_entity_poly.type
_entity_poly.pdbx_seq_one_letter_code
_entity_poly.pdbx_strand_id
1 'polypeptide(L)'
;MKSSFCVLLTICFATEAHAFEISTPVSHSCHEDLTLDAQRSARFPEPAEAPTPTEDQRRAMNDLVFALPNDDAWSLALFIGVRSNDLGSNAPTNLDGLFHVHDDPAQQPAHCIRRQEDDGPVGDATALAACREFILGELEAGGLLDDIVDFDVTEQVESYFRFRGVYTIALPRFAYRLGRATHAMQDVYTHTMRDPDTGAVRHVLNWIDAFGGSSYDQEKDGYPHLSGLDDCLREDTHQALRINRARQASIDMFAAITRPGAGRRDRVTAVVDAALVLTPGCDASNNYCDAPELGEPTEIRSFGCSVPGDSGAATMLVIGLVVLGGRRRRQLLLGASTLAFVMLGIGAPTARAQSPTPAPQPAPAPAPA
;
A
#
# COMPACT_ATOMS: atom_id res chain seq x y z
N MET A 1 -13.04 -48.59 -10.95
CA MET A 1 -12.13 -47.88 -11.87
C MET A 1 -11.91 -46.48 -11.32
N LYS A 2 -10.66 -46.13 -11.01
CA LYS A 2 -10.31 -44.88 -10.32
C LYS A 2 -10.28 -43.73 -11.33
N SER A 3 -11.17 -42.75 -11.15
CA SER A 3 -11.15 -41.50 -11.91
C SER A 3 -10.23 -40.51 -11.21
N SER A 4 -9.09 -40.18 -11.83
CA SER A 4 -8.23 -39.08 -11.39
C SER A 4 -8.74 -37.79 -12.02
N PHE A 5 -9.27 -36.91 -11.18
CA PHE A 5 -9.60 -35.53 -11.53
C PHE A 5 -8.33 -34.69 -11.31
N CYS A 6 -7.71 -34.19 -12.39
CA CYS A 6 -6.69 -33.15 -12.28
C CYS A 6 -7.42 -31.80 -12.34
N VAL A 7 -7.64 -31.20 -11.17
CA VAL A 7 -8.00 -29.79 -11.06
C VAL A 7 -6.70 -29.00 -11.24
N LEU A 8 -6.60 -28.25 -12.34
CA LEU A 8 -5.60 -27.19 -12.44
C LEU A 8 -6.13 -26.02 -11.61
N LEU A 9 -5.51 -25.79 -10.46
CA LEU A 9 -5.79 -24.64 -9.61
C LEU A 9 -4.91 -23.49 -10.11
N THR A 10 -5.49 -22.58 -10.89
CA THR A 10 -4.81 -21.32 -11.23
C THR A 10 -5.04 -20.37 -10.06
N ILE A 11 -3.98 -20.09 -9.30
CA ILE A 11 -4.02 -19.12 -8.21
C ILE A 11 -3.80 -17.74 -8.84
N CYS A 12 -4.86 -16.95 -8.98
CA CYS A 12 -4.73 -15.54 -9.29
C CYS A 12 -4.47 -14.81 -7.98
N PHE A 13 -3.32 -14.15 -7.87
CA PHE A 13 -3.05 -13.20 -6.81
C PHE A 13 -3.35 -11.80 -7.33
N ALA A 14 -4.00 -11.01 -6.49
CA ALA A 14 -4.14 -9.61 -6.75
C ALA A 14 -3.01 -8.84 -6.08
N THR A 15 -2.68 -7.69 -6.65
CA THR A 15 -1.71 -6.73 -6.13
C THR A 15 -2.45 -5.42 -5.91
N GLU A 16 -2.47 -4.94 -4.69
CA GLU A 16 -3.12 -3.69 -4.28
C GLU A 16 -2.30 -2.46 -4.68
N ALA A 17 -2.97 -1.31 -4.81
CA ALA A 17 -2.30 -0.02 -4.77
C ALA A 17 -2.14 0.34 -3.29
N HIS A 18 -0.91 0.25 -2.79
CA HIS A 18 -0.56 0.66 -1.44
C HIS A 18 0.21 1.98 -1.49
N ALA A 19 0.70 2.52 -0.39
CA ALA A 19 1.89 3.39 -0.40
C ALA A 19 3.14 2.51 -0.62
N PHE A 20 4.36 2.93 -0.23
CA PHE A 20 5.51 1.99 -0.20
C PHE A 20 5.06 0.63 0.33
N GLU A 21 5.20 -0.46 -0.43
CA GLU A 21 4.50 -1.68 -0.04
C GLU A 21 4.93 -2.20 1.36
N ILE A 22 3.99 -2.66 2.19
CA ILE A 22 4.30 -3.51 3.34
C ILE A 22 4.42 -4.98 2.90
N SER A 23 5.17 -5.77 3.67
CA SER A 23 5.34 -7.19 3.37
C SER A 23 4.02 -7.96 3.48
N THR A 24 3.56 -8.51 2.36
CA THR A 24 2.48 -9.49 2.31
C THR A 24 2.95 -10.75 1.54
N PRO A 25 2.13 -11.81 1.40
CA PRO A 25 2.49 -12.93 0.54
C PRO A 25 2.74 -12.57 -0.93
N VAL A 26 2.38 -11.36 -1.38
CA VAL A 26 2.39 -10.95 -2.79
C VAL A 26 3.00 -9.57 -3.04
N SER A 27 3.41 -8.85 -1.99
CA SER A 27 4.02 -7.51 -2.05
C SER A 27 5.34 -7.46 -1.27
N HIS A 28 6.15 -6.46 -1.59
CA HIS A 28 7.48 -6.27 -1.01
C HIS A 28 7.45 -5.51 0.31
N SER A 29 8.55 -5.58 1.08
CA SER A 29 8.70 -5.03 2.43
C SER A 29 9.26 -3.61 2.46
N CYS A 30 8.79 -2.72 1.58
CA CYS A 30 9.38 -1.39 1.38
C CYS A 30 9.41 -0.56 2.66
N HIS A 31 8.27 -0.42 3.35
CA HIS A 31 8.21 0.31 4.62
C HIS A 31 9.09 -0.32 5.70
N GLU A 32 9.05 -1.65 5.80
CA GLU A 32 9.85 -2.40 6.77
C GLU A 32 11.35 -2.24 6.50
N ASP A 33 11.78 -2.30 5.24
CA ASP A 33 13.20 -2.21 4.84
C ASP A 33 13.75 -0.79 5.06
N LEU A 34 13.00 0.24 4.69
CA LEU A 34 13.38 1.64 4.96
C LEU A 34 13.46 1.92 6.47
N THR A 35 12.52 1.38 7.24
CA THR A 35 12.54 1.49 8.70
C THR A 35 13.74 0.76 9.31
N LEU A 36 14.07 -0.43 8.80
CA LEU A 36 15.23 -1.19 9.23
C LEU A 36 16.55 -0.45 8.94
N ASP A 37 16.67 0.16 7.76
CA ASP A 37 17.82 0.99 7.39
C ASP A 37 17.97 2.19 8.33
N ALA A 38 16.86 2.86 8.67
CA ALA A 38 16.85 3.96 9.64
C ALA A 38 17.29 3.50 11.04
N GLN A 39 16.69 2.41 11.53
CA GLN A 39 17.01 1.82 12.83
C GLN A 39 18.47 1.40 12.93
N ARG A 40 19.04 0.80 11.88
CA ARG A 40 20.47 0.40 11.86
C ARG A 40 21.41 1.60 11.82
N SER A 41 21.02 2.65 11.12
CA SER A 41 21.88 3.84 10.93
C SER A 41 21.92 4.73 12.16
N ALA A 42 20.78 4.96 12.81
CA ALA A 42 20.64 5.92 13.90
C ALA A 42 20.43 5.29 15.30
N ARG A 43 20.19 3.97 15.35
CA ARG A 43 19.88 3.18 16.57
C ARG A 43 18.59 3.66 17.27
N PHE A 44 18.27 3.02 18.39
CA PHE A 44 17.29 3.55 19.35
C PHE A 44 17.95 4.52 20.34
N PRO A 45 17.20 5.37 21.05
CA PRO A 45 17.80 6.35 21.95
C PRO A 45 18.58 5.66 23.09
N GLU A 46 19.82 6.10 23.30
CA GLU A 46 20.76 5.51 24.27
C GLU A 46 20.40 5.86 25.73
N PRO A 47 20.77 4.99 26.70
CA PRO A 47 21.42 3.69 26.54
C PRO A 47 20.44 2.51 26.72
N ALA A 48 19.19 2.65 26.30
CA ALA A 48 18.22 1.59 26.58
C ALA A 48 18.45 0.40 25.63
N GLU A 49 18.68 -0.78 26.21
CA GLU A 49 18.53 -2.05 25.51
C GLU A 49 17.04 -2.39 25.41
N ALA A 50 16.65 -3.08 24.34
CA ALA A 50 15.28 -3.56 24.24
C ALA A 50 14.96 -4.51 25.40
N PRO A 51 13.82 -4.34 26.10
CA PRO A 51 13.43 -5.22 27.17
C PRO A 51 13.20 -6.62 26.62
N THR A 52 13.48 -7.62 27.45
CA THR A 52 13.15 -9.01 27.12
C THR A 52 11.65 -9.09 26.86
N PRO A 53 11.21 -9.66 25.72
CA PRO A 53 9.79 -9.81 25.44
C PRO A 53 9.06 -10.53 26.57
N THR A 54 7.81 -10.18 26.82
CA THR A 54 6.94 -10.96 27.71
C THR A 54 6.63 -12.33 27.08
N GLU A 55 6.06 -13.26 27.86
CA GLU A 55 5.61 -14.53 27.28
C GLU A 55 4.55 -14.32 26.20
N ASP A 56 3.65 -13.36 26.42
CA ASP A 56 2.61 -13.02 25.46
C ASP A 56 3.19 -12.44 24.16
N GLN A 57 4.13 -11.50 24.28
CA GLN A 57 4.86 -10.95 23.13
C GLN A 57 5.63 -12.02 22.36
N ARG A 58 6.33 -12.94 23.04
CA ARG A 58 7.00 -14.07 22.35
C ARG A 58 6.02 -14.93 21.56
N ARG A 59 4.85 -15.20 22.13
CA ARG A 59 3.82 -15.99 21.43
C ARG A 59 3.26 -15.22 20.23
N ALA A 60 3.07 -13.91 20.36
CA ALA A 60 2.64 -13.04 19.27
C ALA A 60 3.68 -12.95 18.13
N MET A 61 4.97 -12.88 18.45
CA MET A 61 6.07 -12.90 17.48
C MET A 61 6.05 -14.17 16.60
N ASN A 62 5.70 -15.32 17.17
CA ASN A 62 5.57 -16.58 16.43
C ASN A 62 4.34 -16.63 15.49
N ASP A 63 3.41 -15.70 15.65
CA ASP A 63 2.17 -15.62 14.87
C ASP A 63 2.22 -14.56 13.77
N LEU A 64 3.29 -13.77 13.69
CA LEU A 64 3.42 -12.71 12.70
C LEU A 64 3.39 -13.30 11.28
N VAL A 65 2.77 -12.57 10.38
CA VAL A 65 2.76 -12.88 8.94
C VAL A 65 3.94 -12.24 8.20
N PHE A 66 4.90 -11.71 8.94
CA PHE A 66 6.15 -11.09 8.48
C PHE A 66 7.30 -11.44 9.39
N ALA A 67 8.53 -11.22 8.91
CA ALA A 67 9.73 -11.44 9.69
C ALA A 67 10.10 -10.18 10.47
N LEU A 68 10.52 -10.35 11.73
CA LEU A 68 11.15 -9.29 12.50
C LEU A 68 12.66 -9.29 12.25
N PRO A 69 13.32 -8.11 12.27
CA PRO A 69 14.77 -8.05 12.16
C PRO A 69 15.50 -8.57 13.40
N ASN A 70 14.86 -8.51 14.57
CA ASN A 70 15.39 -9.01 15.83
C ASN A 70 14.25 -9.59 16.70
N ASP A 71 14.60 -10.55 17.55
CA ASP A 71 13.67 -11.19 18.48
C ASP A 71 13.53 -10.41 19.80
N ASP A 72 13.15 -9.14 19.72
CA ASP A 72 12.96 -8.25 20.87
C ASP A 72 11.64 -7.46 20.85
N ALA A 73 11.27 -6.89 21.99
CA ALA A 73 9.96 -6.23 22.16
C ALA A 73 9.86 -4.89 21.40
N TRP A 74 10.98 -4.21 21.17
CA TRP A 74 11.00 -2.96 20.40
C TRP A 74 10.87 -3.23 18.91
N SER A 75 11.56 -4.24 18.39
CA SER A 75 11.41 -4.70 17.01
C SER A 75 9.98 -5.17 16.74
N LEU A 76 9.37 -5.93 17.66
CA LEU A 76 7.95 -6.30 17.56
C LEU A 76 7.05 -5.05 17.48
N ALA A 77 7.20 -4.11 18.41
CA ALA A 77 6.36 -2.92 18.47
C ALA A 77 6.55 -1.99 17.28
N LEU A 78 7.81 -1.72 16.90
CA LEU A 78 8.16 -0.84 15.79
C LEU A 78 7.53 -1.32 14.49
N PHE A 79 7.68 -2.59 14.14
CA PHE A 79 7.18 -3.11 12.86
C PHE A 79 5.67 -3.36 12.86
N ILE A 80 5.05 -3.64 14.02
CA ILE A 80 3.57 -3.56 14.12
C ILE A 80 3.11 -2.11 13.88
N GLY A 81 3.81 -1.12 14.45
CA GLY A 81 3.53 0.30 14.25
C GLY A 81 3.63 0.73 12.80
N VAL A 82 4.74 0.38 12.12
CA VAL A 82 4.95 0.66 10.69
C VAL A 82 3.79 0.16 9.84
N ARG A 83 3.28 -1.04 10.11
CA ARG A 83 2.20 -1.64 9.32
C ARG A 83 0.79 -1.17 9.71
N SER A 84 0.64 -0.55 10.88
CA SER A 84 -0.68 -0.25 11.43
C SER A 84 -1.43 0.84 10.67
N ASN A 85 -0.72 1.73 9.97
CA ASN A 85 -1.37 2.76 9.15
C ASN A 85 -2.07 2.11 7.95
N ASP A 86 -1.42 1.18 7.25
CA ASP A 86 -2.02 0.46 6.11
C ASP A 86 -3.09 -0.56 6.53
N LEU A 87 -2.86 -1.28 7.62
CA LEU A 87 -3.69 -2.43 7.95
C LEU A 87 -4.78 -2.13 8.98
N GLY A 88 -4.60 -1.10 9.81
CA GLY A 88 -5.27 -1.04 11.10
C GLY A 88 -5.05 -2.34 11.88
N SER A 89 -6.13 -3.02 12.25
CA SER A 89 -6.10 -4.34 12.86
C SER A 89 -6.42 -5.49 11.90
N ASN A 90 -6.54 -5.23 10.60
CA ASN A 90 -6.94 -6.22 9.61
C ASN A 90 -5.81 -7.20 9.25
N ALA A 91 -6.21 -8.38 8.76
CA ALA A 91 -5.28 -9.26 8.05
C ALA A 91 -4.83 -8.59 6.74
N PRO A 92 -3.57 -8.77 6.30
CA PRO A 92 -3.12 -8.23 5.00
C PRO A 92 -3.83 -8.83 3.78
N THR A 93 -4.65 -9.85 3.97
CA THR A 93 -5.47 -10.47 2.91
C THR A 93 -6.95 -10.13 3.06
N ASN A 94 -7.34 -9.30 4.02
CA ASN A 94 -8.72 -8.89 4.24
C ASN A 94 -9.06 -7.65 3.38
N LEU A 95 -9.18 -7.86 2.07
CA LEU A 95 -9.37 -6.77 1.09
C LEU A 95 -10.51 -5.81 1.45
N ASP A 96 -11.62 -6.35 1.98
CA ASP A 96 -12.79 -5.56 2.39
C ASP A 96 -12.47 -4.66 3.59
N GLY A 97 -11.73 -5.18 4.57
CA GLY A 97 -11.27 -4.41 5.71
C GLY A 97 -10.22 -3.36 5.33
N LEU A 98 -9.31 -3.69 4.41
CA LEU A 98 -8.29 -2.75 3.91
C LEU A 98 -8.92 -1.62 3.11
N PHE A 99 -9.94 -1.92 2.28
CA PHE A 99 -10.74 -0.89 1.61
C PHE A 99 -11.28 0.12 2.62
N HIS A 100 -11.85 -0.33 3.75
CA HIS A 100 -12.34 0.57 4.78
C HIS A 100 -11.25 1.37 5.51
N VAL A 101 -10.03 0.86 5.62
CA VAL A 101 -8.91 1.62 6.20
C VAL A 101 -8.50 2.73 5.25
N HIS A 102 -8.36 2.44 3.96
CA HIS A 102 -7.87 3.40 2.97
C HIS A 102 -8.96 4.37 2.47
N ASP A 103 -10.24 4.02 2.56
CA ASP A 103 -11.39 4.87 2.20
C ASP A 103 -11.91 5.72 3.37
N ASP A 104 -11.26 5.70 4.54
CA ASP A 104 -11.62 6.56 5.67
C ASP A 104 -10.94 7.94 5.54
N PRO A 105 -11.69 9.05 5.42
CA PRO A 105 -11.12 10.40 5.40
C PRO A 105 -10.26 10.71 6.63
N ALA A 106 -10.59 10.13 7.79
CA ALA A 106 -9.86 10.36 9.03
C ALA A 106 -8.45 9.74 9.03
N GLN A 107 -8.18 8.80 8.11
CA GLN A 107 -6.90 8.09 8.02
C GLN A 107 -5.94 8.68 6.99
N GLN A 108 -6.40 9.55 6.09
CA GLN A 108 -5.54 10.15 5.06
C GLN A 108 -4.31 10.91 5.62
N PRO A 109 -4.39 11.60 6.79
CA PRO A 109 -3.20 12.20 7.39
C PRO A 109 -2.08 11.20 7.73
N ALA A 110 -2.42 9.93 8.01
CA ALA A 110 -1.46 8.87 8.30
C ALA A 110 -0.68 8.40 7.06
N HIS A 111 -1.20 8.71 5.86
CA HIS A 111 -0.63 8.44 4.54
C HIS A 111 -0.19 9.71 3.80
N CYS A 112 -0.26 10.87 4.46
CA CYS A 112 0.20 12.14 3.88
C CYS A 112 -0.37 12.46 2.48
N ILE A 113 -1.63 12.09 2.29
CA ILE A 113 -2.40 12.24 1.06
C ILE A 113 -3.59 13.18 1.30
N ARG A 114 -4.17 13.75 0.24
CA ARG A 114 -5.34 14.63 0.36
C ARG A 114 -6.55 13.89 0.94
N ARG A 115 -7.31 14.59 1.79
CA ARG A 115 -8.67 14.24 2.18
C ARG A 115 -9.68 14.80 1.18
N GLN A 116 -10.92 14.35 1.32
CA GLN A 116 -12.05 14.80 0.51
C GLN A 116 -12.30 16.31 0.58
N GLU A 117 -11.96 16.95 1.69
CA GLU A 117 -12.10 18.39 1.88
C GLU A 117 -10.87 19.22 1.46
N ASP A 118 -9.75 18.59 1.08
CA ASP A 118 -8.50 19.25 0.72
C ASP A 118 -8.53 19.73 -0.75
N ASP A 119 -9.48 20.62 -1.04
CA ASP A 119 -9.78 21.09 -2.40
C ASP A 119 -8.83 22.19 -2.92
N GLY A 120 -8.62 22.16 -4.24
CA GLY A 120 -7.98 23.20 -5.03
C GLY A 120 -6.54 23.49 -4.62
N PRO A 121 -6.02 24.67 -4.97
CA PRO A 121 -4.61 25.03 -4.74
C PRO A 121 -4.17 25.10 -3.27
N VAL A 122 -5.11 25.16 -2.33
CA VAL A 122 -4.83 25.16 -0.88
C VAL A 122 -4.83 23.76 -0.28
N GLY A 123 -5.35 22.76 -1.01
CA GLY A 123 -5.43 21.38 -0.58
C GLY A 123 -4.08 20.78 -0.23
N ASP A 124 -3.04 21.05 -1.04
CA ASP A 124 -1.69 20.55 -0.80
C ASP A 124 -1.14 21.01 0.55
N ALA A 125 -1.28 22.30 0.85
CA ALA A 125 -0.82 22.88 2.11
C ALA A 125 -1.60 22.30 3.30
N THR A 126 -2.90 22.07 3.13
CA THR A 126 -3.77 21.52 4.18
C THR A 126 -3.43 20.05 4.45
N ALA A 127 -3.26 19.23 3.41
CA ALA A 127 -2.88 17.83 3.53
C ALA A 127 -1.49 17.66 4.18
N LEU A 128 -0.49 18.47 3.77
CA LEU A 128 0.84 18.45 4.38
C LEU A 128 0.82 18.91 5.85
N ALA A 129 -0.02 19.89 6.19
CA ALA A 129 -0.19 20.31 7.58
C ALA A 129 -0.81 19.19 8.44
N ALA A 130 -1.82 18.48 7.93
CA ALA A 130 -2.42 17.35 8.62
C ALA A 130 -1.43 16.18 8.79
N CYS A 131 -0.66 15.85 7.74
CA CYS A 131 0.43 14.88 7.80
C CYS A 131 1.47 15.25 8.85
N ARG A 132 1.90 16.52 8.89
CA ARG A 132 2.81 17.06 9.89
C ARG A 132 2.28 16.85 11.31
N GLU A 133 1.03 17.21 11.54
CA GLU A 133 0.36 17.04 12.84
C GLU A 133 0.28 15.57 13.24
N PHE A 134 -0.02 14.67 12.29
CA PHE A 134 -0.02 13.24 12.53
C PHE A 134 1.36 12.74 12.95
N ILE A 135 2.41 13.02 12.17
CA ILE A 135 3.78 12.56 12.46
C ILE A 135 4.23 13.06 13.83
N LEU A 136 4.11 14.37 14.09
CA LEU A 136 4.52 14.95 15.37
C LEU A 136 3.65 14.46 16.53
N GLY A 137 2.36 14.24 16.30
CA GLY A 137 1.41 13.72 17.28
C GLY A 137 1.73 12.28 17.70
N GLU A 138 2.07 11.41 16.74
CA GLU A 138 2.55 10.05 17.05
C GLU A 138 3.85 10.10 17.85
N LEU A 139 4.82 10.93 17.43
CA LEU A 139 6.08 11.09 18.17
C LEU A 139 5.86 11.63 19.59
N GLU A 140 4.96 12.60 19.77
CA GLU A 140 4.58 13.13 21.08
C GLU A 140 3.88 12.08 21.95
N ALA A 141 2.93 11.32 21.39
CA ALA A 141 2.25 10.22 22.09
C ALA A 141 3.22 9.11 22.53
N GLY A 142 4.30 8.91 21.76
CA GLY A 142 5.40 8.01 22.10
C GLY A 142 6.37 8.53 23.17
N GLY A 143 6.26 9.80 23.58
CA GLY A 143 7.25 10.48 24.42
C GLY A 143 8.57 10.80 23.70
N LEU A 144 8.60 10.71 22.38
CA LEU A 144 9.81 10.86 21.55
C LEU A 144 10.20 12.33 21.34
N LEU A 145 9.36 13.27 21.76
CA LEU A 145 9.66 14.71 21.77
C LEU A 145 10.06 15.24 23.14
N ASP A 146 9.91 14.43 24.19
CA ASP A 146 10.30 14.77 25.56
C ASP A 146 11.82 14.76 25.70
N ASP A 147 12.38 15.36 26.74
CA ASP A 147 13.84 15.28 26.99
C ASP A 147 14.26 13.87 27.44
N ILE A 148 13.39 13.18 28.19
CA ILE A 148 13.59 11.82 28.71
C ILE A 148 12.45 10.95 28.20
N VAL A 149 12.77 9.87 27.49
CA VAL A 149 11.80 8.87 27.04
C VAL A 149 11.60 7.85 28.15
N ASP A 150 10.34 7.58 28.51
CA ASP A 150 9.98 6.48 29.40
C ASP A 150 9.77 5.20 28.59
N PHE A 151 10.77 4.31 28.62
CA PHE A 151 10.78 3.06 27.86
C PHE A 151 9.94 1.94 28.49
N ASP A 152 9.50 2.09 29.75
CA ASP A 152 8.71 1.09 30.46
C ASP A 152 7.21 1.22 30.16
N VAL A 153 6.79 2.33 29.54
CA VAL A 153 5.38 2.54 29.19
C VAL A 153 4.99 1.69 27.99
N THR A 154 3.95 0.88 28.19
CA THR A 154 3.29 0.11 27.15
C THR A 154 1.93 0.68 26.80
N GLU A 155 1.45 0.43 25.59
CA GLU A 155 0.08 0.67 25.17
C GLU A 155 -0.58 -0.61 24.65
N GLN A 156 -1.91 -0.69 24.76
CA GLN A 156 -2.68 -1.81 24.23
C GLN A 156 -2.98 -1.56 22.75
N VAL A 157 -2.44 -2.43 21.89
CA VAL A 157 -2.55 -2.32 20.44
C VAL A 157 -3.32 -3.51 19.91
N GLU A 158 -4.35 -3.25 19.10
CA GLU A 158 -5.04 -4.28 18.36
C GLU A 158 -4.30 -4.54 17.02
N SER A 159 -3.96 -5.79 16.75
CA SER A 159 -3.29 -6.18 15.49
C SER A 159 -3.69 -7.59 15.07
N TYR A 160 -3.49 -7.90 13.78
CA TYR A 160 -3.77 -9.22 13.25
C TYR A 160 -2.58 -10.18 13.41
N PHE A 161 -2.88 -11.38 13.88
CA PHE A 161 -1.94 -12.48 14.09
C PHE A 161 -2.47 -13.75 13.43
N ARG A 162 -1.61 -14.52 12.75
CA ARG A 162 -2.02 -15.65 11.90
C ARG A 162 -2.93 -16.66 12.61
N PHE A 163 -2.63 -17.01 13.85
CA PHE A 163 -3.36 -18.05 14.59
C PHE A 163 -4.36 -17.49 15.61
N ARG A 164 -4.25 -16.21 15.97
CA ARG A 164 -5.14 -15.54 16.94
C ARG A 164 -6.21 -14.65 16.30
N GLY A 165 -6.06 -14.31 15.02
CA GLY A 165 -6.87 -13.28 14.38
C GLY A 165 -6.53 -11.90 14.93
N VAL A 166 -7.54 -11.05 15.04
CA VAL A 166 -7.44 -9.74 15.69
C VAL A 166 -7.22 -9.94 17.20
N TYR A 167 -6.11 -9.44 17.72
CA TYR A 167 -5.71 -9.61 19.12
C TYR A 167 -5.12 -8.32 19.69
N THR A 168 -5.50 -8.00 20.92
CA THR A 168 -4.95 -6.86 21.67
C THR A 168 -3.72 -7.29 22.46
N ILE A 169 -2.58 -6.66 22.19
CA ILE A 169 -1.29 -6.93 22.82
C ILE A 169 -0.71 -5.64 23.44
N ALA A 170 -0.07 -5.78 24.61
CA ALA A 170 0.68 -4.68 25.22
C ALA A 170 2.05 -4.54 24.52
N LEU A 171 2.30 -3.40 23.89
CA LEU A 171 3.54 -3.09 23.16
C LEU A 171 4.26 -1.89 23.77
N PRO A 172 5.61 -1.85 23.78
CA PRO A 172 6.37 -0.65 24.11
C PRO A 172 5.89 0.56 23.29
N ARG A 173 5.28 1.54 23.98
CA ARG A 173 4.56 2.66 23.36
C ARG A 173 5.48 3.48 22.46
N PHE A 174 6.68 3.80 22.93
CA PHE A 174 7.61 4.62 22.15
C PHE A 174 7.96 3.96 20.80
N ALA A 175 8.18 2.64 20.76
CA ALA A 175 8.57 1.93 19.54
C ALA A 175 7.39 1.82 18.56
N TYR A 176 6.20 1.48 19.07
CA TYR A 176 5.00 1.42 18.23
C TYR A 176 4.70 2.77 17.57
N ARG A 177 4.70 3.84 18.37
CA ARG A 177 4.44 5.20 17.89
C ARG A 177 5.52 5.71 16.93
N LEU A 178 6.79 5.37 17.17
CA LEU A 178 7.87 5.63 16.21
C LEU A 178 7.60 4.95 14.86
N GLY A 179 7.10 3.71 14.87
CA GLY A 179 6.76 2.98 13.65
C GLY A 179 5.68 3.69 12.83
N ARG A 180 4.61 4.14 13.48
CA ARG A 180 3.51 4.89 12.82
C ARG A 180 3.97 6.21 12.23
N ALA A 181 4.78 6.97 12.97
CA ALA A 181 5.37 8.21 12.48
C ALA A 181 6.33 7.96 11.30
N THR A 182 7.07 6.86 11.34
CA THR A 182 8.05 6.48 10.29
C THR A 182 7.36 6.06 9.00
N HIS A 183 6.27 5.31 9.09
CA HIS A 183 5.43 5.01 7.94
C HIS A 183 4.94 6.30 7.26
N ALA A 184 4.29 7.21 8.01
CA ALA A 184 3.80 8.47 7.46
C ALA A 184 4.92 9.33 6.85
N MET A 185 6.11 9.36 7.46
CA MET A 185 7.31 10.03 6.91
C MET A 185 7.73 9.44 5.55
N GLN A 186 7.61 8.13 5.37
CA GLN A 186 7.94 7.45 4.12
C GLN A 186 6.88 7.74 3.05
N ASP A 187 5.61 7.77 3.46
CA ASP A 187 4.45 8.06 2.60
C ASP A 187 4.43 9.46 2.01
N VAL A 188 5.07 10.43 2.67
CA VAL A 188 5.27 11.75 2.06
C VAL A 188 6.01 11.64 0.72
N TYR A 189 6.77 10.58 0.46
CA TYR A 189 7.52 10.41 -0.79
C TYR A 189 6.76 9.63 -1.87
N THR A 190 5.73 8.87 -1.51
CA THR A 190 4.87 8.10 -2.44
C THR A 190 3.56 8.79 -2.75
N HIS A 191 3.07 9.68 -1.88
CA HIS A 191 1.82 10.41 -2.09
C HIS A 191 2.01 11.88 -2.48
N THR A 192 3.21 12.23 -2.95
CA THR A 192 3.49 13.57 -3.47
C THR A 192 4.29 13.54 -4.77
N MET A 193 4.03 14.54 -5.62
CA MET A 193 4.89 14.90 -6.73
C MET A 193 5.96 15.87 -6.22
N ARG A 194 7.21 15.69 -6.63
CA ARG A 194 8.32 16.45 -6.07
C ARG A 194 9.20 17.09 -7.14
N ASP A 195 9.79 18.21 -6.75
CA ASP A 195 10.86 18.82 -7.49
C ASP A 195 12.09 17.88 -7.55
N PRO A 196 12.60 17.54 -8.74
CA PRO A 196 13.69 16.58 -8.87
C PRO A 196 15.01 17.09 -8.29
N ASP A 197 15.23 18.41 -8.27
CA ASP A 197 16.49 19.00 -7.83
C ASP A 197 16.50 19.24 -6.31
N THR A 198 15.45 19.88 -5.79
CA THR A 198 15.33 20.30 -4.39
C THR A 198 14.65 19.24 -3.52
N GLY A 199 13.81 18.40 -4.09
CA GLY A 199 12.97 17.45 -3.35
C GLY A 199 11.75 18.05 -2.66
N ALA A 200 11.50 19.35 -2.84
CA ALA A 200 10.30 20.01 -2.32
C ALA A 200 9.04 19.38 -2.94
N VAL A 201 7.98 19.26 -2.14
CA VAL A 201 6.65 18.86 -2.61
C VAL A 201 6.14 19.94 -3.56
N ARG A 202 5.58 19.52 -4.69
CA ARG A 202 4.90 20.38 -5.66
C ARG A 202 3.39 20.17 -5.64
N HIS A 203 2.95 18.94 -5.40
CA HIS A 203 1.55 18.52 -5.37
C HIS A 203 1.39 17.27 -4.49
N VAL A 204 0.28 17.16 -3.78
CA VAL A 204 -0.14 16.02 -2.96
C VAL A 204 -1.25 15.28 -3.68
N LEU A 205 -1.10 13.97 -3.80
CA LEU A 205 -2.06 13.12 -4.52
C LEU A 205 -3.38 12.98 -3.75
N ASN A 206 -4.40 12.44 -4.40
CA ASN A 206 -5.71 12.14 -3.83
C ASN A 206 -6.04 10.66 -4.03
N TRP A 207 -6.59 10.01 -3.00
CA TRP A 207 -7.07 8.62 -3.10
C TRP A 207 -8.59 8.55 -3.03
N ILE A 208 -9.17 9.12 -1.97
CA ILE A 208 -10.56 8.88 -1.59
C ILE A 208 -11.59 9.36 -2.63
N ASP A 209 -11.37 10.52 -3.26
CA ASP A 209 -12.32 11.02 -4.26
C ASP A 209 -12.17 10.24 -5.57
N ALA A 210 -10.94 9.90 -5.94
CA ALA A 210 -10.63 9.15 -7.16
C ALA A 210 -11.14 7.71 -7.14
N PHE A 211 -11.15 7.06 -5.97
CA PHE A 211 -11.53 5.65 -5.82
C PHE A 211 -12.96 5.47 -5.27
N GLY A 212 -13.39 6.32 -4.34
CA GLY A 212 -14.69 6.22 -3.65
C GLY A 212 -15.83 7.04 -4.30
N GLY A 213 -15.51 8.02 -5.15
CA GLY A 213 -16.47 9.01 -5.65
C GLY A 213 -16.94 8.80 -7.10
N SER A 214 -18.26 8.88 -7.35
CA SER A 214 -18.80 9.04 -8.72
C SER A 214 -18.64 10.47 -9.28
N SER A 215 -17.98 11.36 -8.53
CA SER A 215 -17.91 12.81 -8.77
C SER A 215 -16.49 13.36 -8.73
N TYR A 216 -15.47 12.52 -8.90
CA TYR A 216 -14.08 12.95 -8.96
C TYR A 216 -13.87 14.04 -10.02
N ASP A 217 -13.33 15.18 -9.58
CA ASP A 217 -12.94 16.33 -10.39
C ASP A 217 -11.48 16.66 -10.09
N GLN A 218 -10.58 16.30 -11.01
CA GLN A 218 -9.15 16.47 -10.84
C GLN A 218 -8.71 17.94 -10.60
N GLU A 219 -9.43 18.94 -11.10
CA GLU A 219 -9.09 20.35 -10.85
C GLU A 219 -9.37 20.75 -9.40
N LYS A 220 -10.41 20.15 -8.80
CA LYS A 220 -10.83 20.37 -7.42
C LYS A 220 -10.08 19.43 -6.47
N ASP A 221 -10.07 18.15 -6.75
CA ASP A 221 -9.66 17.10 -5.81
C ASP A 221 -8.14 16.81 -5.89
N GLY A 222 -7.45 17.28 -6.94
CA GLY A 222 -6.04 17.00 -7.21
C GLY A 222 -5.80 15.70 -7.98
N TYR A 223 -4.57 15.47 -8.44
CA TYR A 223 -4.20 14.27 -9.21
C TYR A 223 -4.42 12.97 -8.40
N PRO A 224 -4.93 11.88 -9.02
CA PRO A 224 -5.19 10.65 -8.28
C PRO A 224 -3.88 9.97 -7.86
N HIS A 225 -3.96 9.08 -6.86
CA HIS A 225 -2.82 8.27 -6.44
C HIS A 225 -2.24 7.46 -7.60
N LEU A 226 -0.92 7.31 -7.59
CA LEU A 226 -0.14 6.67 -8.63
C LEU A 226 0.50 5.41 -8.07
N SER A 227 -0.11 4.25 -8.35
CA SER A 227 0.37 2.94 -7.88
C SER A 227 1.85 2.63 -8.19
N GLY A 228 2.40 3.25 -9.23
CA GLY A 228 3.81 3.09 -9.60
C GLY A 228 4.80 3.69 -8.59
N LEU A 229 4.36 4.65 -7.76
CA LEU A 229 5.22 5.31 -6.78
C LEU A 229 5.56 4.39 -5.60
N ASP A 230 4.77 3.34 -5.42
CA ASP A 230 4.76 2.43 -4.28
C ASP A 230 5.71 1.25 -4.44
N ASP A 231 6.08 0.95 -5.69
CA ASP A 231 7.01 -0.11 -6.05
C ASP A 231 8.45 0.29 -5.69
N CYS A 232 8.93 -0.15 -4.53
CA CYS A 232 10.31 0.11 -4.12
C CYS A 232 11.37 -0.75 -4.83
N LEU A 233 10.98 -1.68 -5.71
CA LEU A 233 11.90 -2.52 -6.47
C LEU A 233 12.14 -2.03 -7.89
N ARG A 234 11.39 -1.03 -8.35
CA ARG A 234 11.53 -0.50 -9.70
C ARG A 234 12.92 0.14 -9.89
N GLU A 235 13.68 -0.42 -10.83
CA GLU A 235 15.03 0.02 -11.15
C GLU A 235 15.04 1.13 -12.21
N ASP A 236 14.46 2.29 -11.89
CA ASP A 236 14.66 3.53 -12.65
C ASP A 236 15.22 4.65 -11.78
N THR A 237 15.78 5.67 -12.43
CA THR A 237 16.49 6.76 -11.73
C THR A 237 15.57 7.62 -10.87
N HIS A 238 14.29 7.78 -11.23
CA HIS A 238 13.35 8.60 -10.46
C HIS A 238 12.88 7.85 -9.21
N GLN A 239 12.48 6.59 -9.35
CA GLN A 239 12.09 5.76 -8.22
C GLN A 239 13.26 5.55 -7.24
N ALA A 240 14.48 5.30 -7.76
CA ALA A 240 15.67 5.20 -6.92
C ALA A 240 15.95 6.50 -6.15
N LEU A 241 15.77 7.67 -6.75
CA LEU A 241 15.94 8.95 -6.08
C LEU A 241 14.89 9.14 -4.96
N ARG A 242 13.62 8.80 -5.23
CA ARG A 242 12.53 8.84 -4.26
C ARG A 242 12.81 7.95 -3.05
N ILE A 243 13.13 6.67 -3.27
CA ILE A 243 13.46 5.71 -2.21
C ILE A 243 14.63 6.22 -1.37
N ASN A 244 15.68 6.75 -2.00
CA ASN A 244 16.84 7.27 -1.28
C ASN A 244 16.48 8.50 -0.42
N ARG A 245 15.56 9.37 -0.89
CA ARG A 245 15.06 10.49 -0.08
C ARG A 245 14.22 10.02 1.10
N ALA A 246 13.31 9.06 0.88
CA ALA A 246 12.50 8.46 1.96
C ALA A 246 13.37 7.75 3.01
N ARG A 247 14.38 6.99 2.56
CA ARG A 247 15.42 6.39 3.41
C ARG A 247 16.13 7.45 4.24
N GLN A 248 16.63 8.51 3.60
CA GLN A 248 17.39 9.54 4.29
C GLN A 248 16.53 10.30 5.30
N ALA A 249 15.29 10.65 4.96
CA ALA A 249 14.37 11.31 5.89
C ALA A 249 14.04 10.42 7.11
N SER A 250 13.86 9.12 6.89
CA SER A 250 13.68 8.16 7.98
C SER A 250 14.92 8.10 8.89
N ILE A 251 16.12 8.03 8.32
CA ILE A 251 17.39 8.06 9.06
C ILE A 251 17.53 9.36 9.86
N ASP A 252 17.25 10.51 9.24
CA ASP A 252 17.38 11.83 9.85
C ASP A 252 16.40 12.00 11.00
N MET A 253 15.17 11.46 10.87
CA MET A 253 14.17 11.49 11.93
C MET A 253 14.62 10.65 13.12
N PHE A 254 15.06 9.40 12.90
CA PHE A 254 15.61 8.58 13.97
C PHE A 254 16.81 9.28 14.64
N ALA A 255 17.75 9.83 13.84
CA ALA A 255 18.92 10.53 14.36
C ALA A 255 18.56 11.79 15.16
N ALA A 256 17.52 12.52 14.78
CA ALA A 256 17.04 13.69 15.52
C ALA A 256 16.46 13.29 16.89
N ILE A 257 15.77 12.14 16.95
CA ILE A 257 15.22 11.56 18.18
C ILE A 257 16.34 11.03 19.09
N THR A 258 17.27 10.23 18.54
CA THR A 258 18.30 9.55 19.34
C THR A 258 19.46 10.45 19.77
N ARG A 259 19.64 11.61 19.13
CA ARG A 259 20.69 12.56 19.50
C ARG A 259 20.48 13.06 20.94
N PRO A 260 21.47 12.86 21.85
CA PRO A 260 21.37 13.32 23.22
C PRO A 260 21.41 14.84 23.34
N GLY A 261 20.82 15.36 24.42
CA GLY A 261 20.80 16.79 24.75
C GLY A 261 19.46 17.48 24.48
N ALA A 262 19.27 18.63 25.14
CA ALA A 262 18.05 19.43 25.10
C ALA A 262 17.65 19.85 23.68
N GLY A 263 16.38 20.19 23.48
CA GLY A 263 15.85 20.65 22.19
C GLY A 263 15.57 19.52 21.20
N ARG A 264 15.27 18.30 21.70
CA ARG A 264 14.88 17.16 20.86
C ARG A 264 13.68 17.52 19.97
N ARG A 265 12.63 18.12 20.56
CA ARG A 265 11.43 18.60 19.86
C ARG A 265 11.77 19.47 18.66
N ASP A 266 12.57 20.52 18.84
CA ASP A 266 12.91 21.46 17.75
C ASP A 266 13.68 20.76 16.62
N ARG A 267 14.61 19.86 16.97
CA ARG A 267 15.37 19.10 15.97
C ARG A 267 14.49 18.16 15.15
N VAL A 268 13.62 17.41 15.83
CA VAL A 268 12.70 16.48 15.18
C VAL A 268 11.72 17.26 14.30
N THR A 269 11.17 18.35 14.82
CA THR A 269 10.28 19.24 14.08
C THR A 269 10.96 19.77 12.81
N ALA A 270 12.21 20.20 12.89
CA ALA A 270 12.95 20.68 11.72
C ALA A 270 13.16 19.59 10.65
N VAL A 271 13.35 18.33 11.03
CA VAL A 271 13.45 17.22 10.08
C VAL A 271 12.11 16.96 9.39
N VAL A 272 11.02 16.93 10.16
CA VAL A 272 9.66 16.76 9.63
C VAL A 272 9.30 17.91 8.69
N ASP A 273 9.58 19.15 9.09
CA ASP A 273 9.30 20.34 8.29
C ASP A 273 10.11 20.34 6.98
N ALA A 274 11.36 19.86 7.01
CA ALA A 274 12.19 19.75 5.82
C ALA A 274 11.65 18.74 4.79
N ALA A 275 11.08 17.62 5.25
CA ALA A 275 10.48 16.61 4.36
C ALA A 275 9.18 17.10 3.68
N LEU A 276 8.48 18.04 4.31
CA LEU A 276 7.15 18.55 3.95
C LEU A 276 7.19 19.93 3.26
N VAL A 277 8.37 20.46 2.91
CA VAL A 277 8.49 21.76 2.25
C VAL A 277 7.68 21.76 0.94
N LEU A 278 6.70 22.66 0.85
CA LEU A 278 5.84 22.86 -0.31
C LEU A 278 6.32 24.02 -1.19
N THR A 279 6.42 23.78 -2.48
CA THR A 279 6.51 24.80 -3.54
C THR A 279 5.16 24.85 -4.25
N PRO A 280 4.28 25.80 -3.91
CA PRO A 280 2.93 25.85 -4.46
C PRO A 280 2.91 26.28 -5.93
N GLY A 281 1.80 25.98 -6.61
CA GLY A 281 1.51 26.47 -7.96
C GLY A 281 1.64 25.43 -9.07
N CYS A 282 1.75 24.13 -8.73
CA CYS A 282 1.67 23.03 -9.68
C CYS A 282 0.30 22.37 -9.56
N ASP A 283 -0.51 22.41 -10.63
CA ASP A 283 -1.89 21.92 -10.64
C ASP A 283 -2.29 21.44 -12.05
N ALA A 284 -3.56 21.06 -12.23
CA ALA A 284 -4.07 20.57 -13.51
C ALA A 284 -3.87 21.58 -14.68
N SER A 285 -3.89 22.89 -14.41
CA SER A 285 -3.79 23.93 -15.45
C SER A 285 -2.40 24.04 -16.08
N ASN A 286 -1.37 23.56 -15.38
CA ASN A 286 0.01 23.54 -15.85
C ASN A 286 0.62 22.13 -15.86
N ASN A 287 -0.24 21.11 -15.96
CA ASN A 287 0.16 19.71 -15.98
C ASN A 287 1.08 19.36 -14.80
N TYR A 288 0.76 19.86 -13.60
CA TYR A 288 1.52 19.68 -12.36
C TYR A 288 3.00 20.02 -12.51
N CYS A 289 3.29 21.10 -13.25
CA CYS A 289 4.65 21.52 -13.58
C CYS A 289 5.48 20.42 -14.25
N ASP A 290 4.84 19.59 -15.09
CA ASP A 290 5.42 18.44 -15.78
C ASP A 290 6.20 17.52 -14.82
N ALA A 291 5.61 17.25 -13.65
CA ALA A 291 6.21 16.39 -12.64
C ALA A 291 6.58 15.02 -13.23
N PRO A 292 7.79 14.50 -12.97
CA PRO A 292 8.24 13.22 -13.52
C PRO A 292 7.33 12.05 -13.11
N GLU A 293 6.64 12.19 -11.98
CA GLU A 293 5.63 11.25 -11.48
C GLU A 293 4.47 11.00 -12.45
N LEU A 294 4.15 11.94 -13.35
CA LEU A 294 3.06 11.76 -14.31
C LEU A 294 3.32 10.62 -15.30
N GLY A 295 4.57 10.17 -15.45
CA GLY A 295 4.95 9.01 -16.25
C GLY A 295 4.75 7.67 -15.54
N GLU A 296 4.35 7.68 -14.27
CA GLU A 296 4.23 6.49 -13.44
C GLU A 296 2.91 5.76 -13.72
N PRO A 297 2.89 4.42 -13.61
CA PRO A 297 1.66 3.65 -13.75
C PRO A 297 0.53 4.15 -12.84
N THR A 298 -0.58 4.54 -13.46
CA THR A 298 -1.85 4.91 -12.81
C THR A 298 -2.74 3.69 -12.55
N GLU A 299 -2.45 2.55 -13.18
CA GLU A 299 -3.23 1.34 -12.97
C GLU A 299 -2.97 0.79 -11.57
N ILE A 300 -3.90 1.07 -10.64
CA ILE A 300 -4.24 0.12 -9.59
C ILE A 300 -4.42 -1.20 -10.34
N ARG A 301 -3.44 -2.11 -10.25
CA ARG A 301 -3.45 -3.35 -11.02
C ARG A 301 -4.77 -4.04 -10.72
N SER A 302 -5.70 -3.89 -11.66
CA SER A 302 -7.10 -4.18 -11.39
C SER A 302 -7.17 -5.65 -11.03
N PHE A 303 -7.81 -5.93 -9.91
CA PHE A 303 -8.13 -7.26 -9.42
C PHE A 303 -8.94 -8.01 -10.49
N GLY A 304 -8.22 -8.62 -11.40
CA GLY A 304 -8.80 -9.37 -12.50
C GLY A 304 -7.76 -10.35 -12.96
N CYS A 305 -8.08 -11.65 -12.87
CA CYS A 305 -7.44 -12.59 -13.76
C CYS A 305 -7.67 -12.05 -15.18
N SER A 306 -6.64 -11.52 -15.84
CA SER A 306 -6.73 -11.30 -17.27
C SER A 306 -6.92 -12.67 -17.88
N VAL A 307 -8.17 -13.01 -18.23
CA VAL A 307 -8.42 -14.15 -19.09
C VAL A 307 -7.81 -13.73 -20.42
N PRO A 308 -6.69 -14.34 -20.87
CA PRO A 308 -6.06 -13.90 -22.10
C PRO A 308 -7.10 -13.96 -23.21
N GLY A 309 -7.39 -12.80 -23.78
CA GLY A 309 -8.40 -12.62 -24.82
C GLY A 309 -8.23 -13.64 -25.94
N ASP A 310 -9.24 -14.50 -26.05
CA ASP A 310 -9.75 -15.13 -27.27
C ASP A 310 -8.86 -15.95 -28.21
N SER A 311 -7.62 -16.29 -27.87
CA SER A 311 -6.80 -17.17 -28.74
C SER A 311 -6.34 -18.48 -28.10
N GLY A 312 -6.21 -18.55 -26.77
CA GLY A 312 -5.63 -19.71 -26.06
C GLY A 312 -6.66 -20.73 -25.53
N ALA A 313 -7.82 -20.26 -25.08
CA ALA A 313 -8.85 -21.14 -24.52
C ALA A 313 -9.49 -22.03 -25.60
N ALA A 314 -9.68 -21.49 -26.81
CA ALA A 314 -10.19 -22.26 -27.96
C ALA A 314 -9.19 -23.33 -28.40
N THR A 315 -7.88 -23.05 -28.40
CA THR A 315 -6.86 -24.05 -28.77
C THR A 315 -6.77 -25.18 -27.74
N MET A 316 -6.85 -24.87 -26.45
CA MET A 316 -6.86 -25.90 -25.39
C MET A 316 -8.13 -26.76 -25.40
N LEU A 317 -9.30 -26.17 -25.68
CA LEU A 317 -10.55 -26.92 -25.83
C LEU A 317 -10.50 -27.85 -27.06
N VAL A 318 -9.93 -27.37 -28.17
CA VAL A 318 -9.74 -28.18 -29.39
C VAL A 318 -8.74 -29.31 -29.16
N ILE A 319 -7.62 -29.06 -28.46
CA ILE A 319 -6.64 -30.11 -28.11
C ILE A 319 -7.30 -31.16 -27.18
N GLY A 320 -8.07 -30.72 -26.18
CA GLY A 320 -8.84 -31.61 -25.31
C GLY A 320 -9.84 -32.48 -26.06
N LEU A 321 -10.59 -31.90 -27.00
CA LEU A 321 -11.55 -32.61 -27.85
C LEU A 321 -10.88 -33.56 -28.86
N VAL A 322 -9.70 -33.20 -29.40
CA VAL A 322 -8.92 -34.07 -30.30
C VAL A 322 -8.31 -35.25 -29.53
N VAL A 323 -7.84 -35.05 -28.29
CA VAL A 323 -7.31 -36.13 -27.45
C VAL A 323 -8.42 -37.07 -26.97
N LEU A 324 -9.59 -36.54 -26.61
CA LEU A 324 -10.77 -37.33 -26.22
C LEU A 324 -11.40 -38.05 -27.42
N GLY A 325 -11.48 -37.40 -28.59
CA GLY A 325 -11.92 -38.01 -29.85
C GLY A 325 -10.94 -39.05 -30.39
N GLY A 326 -9.63 -38.82 -30.22
CA GLY A 326 -8.56 -39.75 -30.59
C GLY A 326 -8.53 -41.01 -29.73
N ARG A 327 -8.84 -40.90 -28.43
CA ARG A 327 -8.97 -42.08 -27.54
C ARG A 327 -10.21 -42.91 -27.86
N ARG A 328 -11.35 -42.29 -28.23
CA ARG A 328 -12.54 -43.02 -28.68
C ARG A 328 -12.36 -43.69 -30.05
N ARG A 329 -11.63 -43.05 -30.99
CA ARG A 329 -11.38 -43.62 -32.33
C ARG A 329 -10.29 -44.69 -32.36
N ARG A 330 -9.29 -44.65 -31.47
CA ARG A 330 -8.27 -45.72 -31.36
C ARG A 330 -8.82 -47.09 -30.92
N GLN A 331 -10.00 -47.13 -30.31
CA GLN A 331 -10.69 -48.39 -30.00
C GLN A 331 -11.52 -48.95 -31.17
N LEU A 332 -11.69 -48.20 -32.26
CA LEU A 332 -12.56 -48.57 -33.38
C LEU A 332 -11.87 -48.63 -34.76
N LEU A 333 -10.59 -48.29 -34.87
CA LEU A 333 -9.88 -48.25 -36.15
C LEU A 333 -8.49 -48.90 -36.08
N LEU A 334 -8.47 -50.23 -35.95
CA LEU A 334 -7.60 -51.08 -36.77
C LEU A 334 -8.22 -51.07 -38.17
N GLY A 335 -7.83 -50.11 -39.01
CA GLY A 335 -8.36 -50.02 -40.37
C GLY A 335 -8.03 -48.69 -41.04
N ALA A 336 -7.00 -48.75 -41.89
CA ALA A 336 -6.79 -47.96 -43.10
C ALA A 336 -6.84 -46.41 -43.04
N SER A 337 -5.67 -45.83 -43.31
CA SER A 337 -5.41 -44.84 -44.38
C SER A 337 -5.82 -43.36 -44.20
N THR A 338 -4.79 -42.52 -44.43
CA THR A 338 -4.74 -41.22 -45.17
C THR A 338 -6.02 -40.38 -45.31
N LEU A 339 -5.97 -39.08 -44.96
CA LEU A 339 -5.88 -37.94 -45.89
C LEU A 339 -6.20 -36.58 -45.22
N ALA A 340 -5.60 -35.53 -45.81
CA ALA A 340 -6.08 -34.16 -46.00
C ALA A 340 -6.14 -33.16 -44.83
N PHE A 341 -5.16 -32.24 -44.85
CA PHE A 341 -5.30 -30.87 -44.36
C PHE A 341 -6.27 -30.10 -45.26
N VAL A 342 -7.34 -29.56 -44.69
CA VAL A 342 -8.19 -28.54 -45.34
C VAL A 342 -8.22 -27.32 -44.43
N MET A 343 -7.61 -26.23 -44.92
CA MET A 343 -7.78 -24.87 -44.43
C MET A 343 -9.19 -24.39 -44.80
N LEU A 344 -9.95 -23.91 -43.82
CA LEU A 344 -11.17 -23.13 -44.04
C LEU A 344 -11.24 -22.01 -42.99
N GLY A 345 -11.04 -20.78 -43.47
CA GLY A 345 -11.37 -19.56 -42.73
C GLY A 345 -12.87 -19.34 -42.76
N ILE A 346 -13.44 -19.05 -41.59
CA ILE A 346 -14.81 -18.55 -41.43
C ILE A 346 -14.73 -17.42 -40.42
N GLY A 347 -15.00 -16.20 -40.87
CA GLY A 347 -15.26 -15.06 -39.99
C GLY A 347 -16.58 -15.27 -39.27
N ALA A 348 -16.56 -15.19 -37.93
CA ALA A 348 -17.76 -15.17 -37.11
C ALA A 348 -18.10 -13.72 -36.73
N PRO A 349 -19.38 -13.35 -36.63
CA PRO A 349 -19.80 -12.03 -36.20
C PRO A 349 -19.56 -11.87 -34.69
N THR A 350 -19.13 -10.67 -34.29
CA THR A 350 -19.04 -10.25 -32.89
C THR A 350 -20.43 -10.22 -32.28
N ALA A 351 -20.69 -11.08 -31.30
CA ALA A 351 -21.86 -10.95 -30.44
C ALA A 351 -21.61 -9.82 -29.42
N ARG A 352 -22.39 -8.74 -29.49
CA ARG A 352 -22.47 -7.75 -28.41
C ARG A 352 -23.40 -8.30 -27.32
N ALA A 353 -22.91 -8.46 -26.11
CA ALA A 353 -23.76 -8.62 -24.94
C ALA A 353 -24.52 -7.31 -24.70
N GLN A 354 -25.85 -7.37 -24.66
CA GLN A 354 -26.68 -6.26 -24.22
C GLN A 354 -26.56 -6.14 -22.69
N SER A 355 -26.12 -4.98 -22.22
CA SER A 355 -26.18 -4.65 -20.79
C SER A 355 -27.64 -4.59 -20.33
N PRO A 356 -27.97 -5.09 -19.13
CA PRO A 356 -29.32 -4.98 -18.59
C PRO A 356 -29.67 -3.51 -18.34
N THR A 357 -30.91 -3.14 -18.68
CA THR A 357 -31.50 -1.84 -18.41
C THR A 357 -31.49 -1.55 -16.90
N PRO A 358 -31.03 -0.37 -16.44
CA PRO A 358 -31.10 -0.01 -15.03
C PRO A 358 -32.54 0.04 -14.52
N ALA A 359 -32.76 -0.42 -13.29
CA ALA A 359 -34.05 -0.28 -12.62
C ALA A 359 -34.39 1.20 -12.38
N PRO A 360 -35.68 1.60 -12.38
CA PRO A 360 -36.09 2.97 -12.10
C PRO A 360 -35.71 3.36 -10.66
N GLN A 361 -35.06 4.51 -10.50
CA GLN A 361 -34.78 5.09 -9.18
C GLN A 361 -36.08 5.52 -8.48
N PRO A 362 -36.22 5.29 -7.17
CA PRO A 362 -37.34 5.82 -6.40
C PRO A 362 -37.26 7.35 -6.28
N ALA A 363 -38.43 8.00 -6.29
CA ALA A 363 -38.55 9.44 -6.22
C ALA A 363 -38.02 10.01 -4.88
N PRO A 364 -37.40 11.21 -4.89
CA PRO A 364 -36.87 11.84 -3.68
C PRO A 364 -37.99 12.22 -2.71
N ALA A 365 -37.72 12.03 -1.42
CA ALA A 365 -38.63 12.41 -0.35
C ALA A 365 -38.78 13.94 -0.26
N PRO A 366 -39.97 14.45 0.08
CA PRO A 366 -40.18 15.88 0.25
C PRO A 366 -39.41 16.42 1.46
N ALA A 367 -38.81 17.60 1.30
CA ALA A 367 -38.06 18.29 2.35
C ALA A 367 -38.97 18.72 3.51
N PRO A 368 -38.47 18.69 4.76
CA PRO A 368 -39.21 19.14 5.94
C PRO A 368 -39.42 20.67 5.92
N ALA A 369 -40.60 21.08 6.40
CA ALA A 369 -41.07 22.47 6.45
C ALA A 369 -40.46 23.31 7.56
#